data_AF-A0A6G0VKV7-F1
#
_entry.id   AF-A0A6G0VKV7-F1
#
_cell.length_a   1.000
_cell.length_b   1.000
_cell.length_c   1.000
_cell.angle_alpha   90.00
_cell.angle_beta   90.00
_cell.angle_gamma   90.00
#
_symmetry.space_group_name_H-M   'P 1'
#
loop_
_entity.id
_entity.type
_entity.pdbx_description
1 polymer ?
#
loop_
_entity_poly.entity_id
_entity_poly.type
_entity_poly.pdbx_seq_one_letter_code
_entity_poly.pdbx_strand_id
1 'polypeptide(L)'
;MVFTEYKRIKYYTDLGTYILPQEITIGERINENRNRNCFTVTPTNCTEQLIPLRKVLKKFFELKNILVDTLVYMNKIKSYDTIFVNFIQGSIWQKKLNNHENQLVLPIFLFFDDYEVVNPLGSKSGVHKLGAVYITLPTIPNHHQSSLKNIFLALLFHSSDRQKFDNNIIFRPLIDELNFLRDNGIDIEIPMFKGNIKFELAIILGDNLGIHNITGFVESFSANYPCRICKVRKEVMKKQCYADESLLRTVEQYNIDVLEGDISNTGISESCVWHDVQGFQVLDQTGVDIMHDFLEGVCKYDLSFLISYYVLELKIFSLQVLNERILYFDFGPDKGSKPSVLSMEHIKKSSVKLSVSEMMSLVRYFGLIVGDFIPQNDPVWELYILMRKIFDLLISTSFQKGCSDLLQTFVAEHNELYLKYSKSHLKPKFHYLLHYHSMMDKFGPLILLWSMGFEAKHRMSKIAANTSSSRRNICKTLAIRHQLQLNEIFIKGSLGDEIEFGPSIEINNVISIINEINQYIKINLTKSLVKYPWITVKGTKYQPKMVLTLDIYENNYPKFGLINNIFVCNDKQIIFQCAQLNTTVFNE
;
A
#
# COMPACT_ATOMS: atom_id res chain seq x y z
N MET A 1 34.01 -3.79 -20.52
CA MET A 1 34.67 -4.92 -19.82
C MET A 1 33.61 -5.92 -19.38
N VAL A 2 33.66 -7.16 -19.86
CA VAL A 2 32.76 -8.23 -19.37
C VAL A 2 33.38 -8.82 -18.11
N PHE A 3 33.05 -8.25 -16.95
CA PHE A 3 33.35 -8.87 -15.66
C PHE A 3 32.41 -10.07 -15.48
N THR A 4 32.99 -11.24 -15.19
CA THR A 4 32.23 -12.41 -14.73
C THR A 4 31.36 -12.02 -13.53
N GLU A 5 30.23 -12.69 -13.32
CA GLU A 5 29.31 -12.40 -12.20
C GLU A 5 30.05 -12.38 -10.86
N TYR A 6 30.94 -13.35 -10.65
CA TYR A 6 31.81 -13.41 -9.48
C TYR A 6 32.66 -12.14 -9.29
N LYS A 7 33.35 -11.69 -10.34
CA LYS A 7 34.19 -10.47 -10.25
C LYS A 7 33.34 -9.22 -9.99
N ARG A 8 32.12 -9.17 -10.54
CA ARG A 8 31.19 -8.06 -10.33
C ARG A 8 30.66 -8.00 -8.89
N ILE A 9 30.23 -9.14 -8.36
CA ILE A 9 29.79 -9.25 -6.96
C ILE A 9 30.95 -8.90 -6.04
N LYS A 10 32.15 -9.45 -6.28
CA LYS A 10 33.35 -9.13 -5.51
C LYS A 10 33.64 -7.63 -5.52
N TYR A 11 33.63 -6.99 -6.68
CA TYR A 11 33.81 -5.54 -6.81
C TYR A 11 32.80 -4.74 -5.96
N TYR A 12 31.51 -5.09 -6.00
CA TYR A 12 30.51 -4.38 -5.18
C TYR A 12 30.61 -4.67 -3.68
N THR A 13 31.04 -5.88 -3.31
CA THR A 13 31.34 -6.23 -1.92
C THR A 13 32.54 -5.44 -1.41
N ASP A 14 33.60 -5.32 -2.20
CA ASP A 14 34.82 -4.56 -1.88
C ASP A 14 34.51 -3.06 -1.75
N LEU A 15 33.57 -2.54 -2.55
CA LEU A 15 33.04 -1.17 -2.40
C LEU A 15 32.15 -0.97 -1.16
N GLY A 16 31.71 -2.05 -0.50
CA GLY A 16 30.79 -1.99 0.63
C GLY A 16 29.36 -1.58 0.28
N THR A 17 28.98 -1.59 -1.01
CA THR A 17 27.64 -1.20 -1.47
C THR A 17 26.70 -2.39 -1.64
N TYR A 18 27.22 -3.60 -1.86
CA TYR A 18 26.37 -4.77 -2.04
C TYR A 18 26.13 -5.52 -0.72
N ILE A 19 24.86 -5.71 -0.38
CA ILE A 19 24.43 -6.45 0.81
C ILE A 19 23.99 -7.84 0.36
N LEU A 20 24.79 -8.84 0.69
CA LEU A 20 24.51 -10.23 0.31
C LEU A 20 23.31 -10.79 1.11
N PRO A 21 22.32 -11.43 0.45
CA PRO A 21 21.32 -12.25 1.13
C PRO A 21 21.98 -13.39 1.93
N GLN A 22 21.44 -13.67 3.11
CA GLN A 22 21.85 -14.79 3.96
C GLN A 22 20.95 -15.99 3.70
N GLU A 23 21.54 -17.09 3.24
CA GLU A 23 20.83 -18.35 3.06
C GLU A 23 20.78 -19.10 4.39
N ILE A 24 19.58 -19.42 4.86
CA ILE A 24 19.35 -20.09 6.13
C ILE A 24 18.71 -21.45 5.85
N THR A 25 19.28 -22.50 6.43
CA THR A 25 18.71 -23.85 6.37
C THR A 25 17.61 -23.97 7.40
N ILE A 26 16.37 -24.16 6.95
CA ILE A 26 15.17 -24.30 7.80
C ILE A 26 14.82 -25.76 8.08
N GLY A 27 15.40 -26.69 7.32
CA GLY A 27 15.22 -28.13 7.52
C GLY A 27 15.64 -28.91 6.28
N GLU A 28 15.24 -30.16 6.22
CA GLU A 28 15.55 -31.05 5.10
C GLU A 28 14.28 -31.65 4.48
N ARG A 29 14.34 -31.90 3.17
CA ARG A 29 13.35 -32.72 2.47
C ARG A 29 14.04 -33.79 1.65
N ILE A 30 13.33 -34.89 1.48
CA ILE A 30 13.78 -35.99 0.65
C ILE A 30 13.45 -35.66 -0.81
N ASN A 31 14.46 -35.62 -1.67
CA ASN A 31 14.28 -35.49 -3.11
C ASN A 31 14.68 -36.77 -3.83
N GLU A 32 13.87 -37.14 -4.82
CA GLU A 32 14.16 -38.22 -5.74
C GLU A 32 15.04 -37.71 -6.88
N ASN A 33 16.25 -38.25 -7.00
CA ASN A 33 17.14 -37.96 -8.11
C ASN A 33 17.19 -39.17 -9.04
N ARG A 34 16.70 -38.98 -10.27
CA ARG A 34 16.75 -39.97 -11.35
C ARG A 34 17.97 -39.70 -12.22
N ASN A 35 19.08 -40.38 -11.94
CA ASN A 35 20.27 -40.32 -12.80
C ASN A 35 20.38 -41.60 -13.61
N ARG A 36 20.13 -41.49 -14.93
CA ARG A 36 20.32 -42.40 -16.09
C ARG A 36 20.21 -43.94 -15.97
N ASN A 37 20.23 -44.55 -14.79
CA ASN A 37 19.90 -45.96 -14.48
C ASN A 37 19.77 -46.26 -12.96
N CYS A 38 19.87 -45.27 -12.06
CA CYS A 38 19.77 -45.49 -10.61
C CYS A 38 18.75 -44.53 -9.98
N PHE A 39 17.92 -45.05 -9.08
CA PHE A 39 16.99 -44.28 -8.26
C PHE A 39 17.66 -44.00 -6.93
N THR A 40 17.99 -42.73 -6.69
CA THR A 40 18.64 -42.30 -5.44
C THR A 40 17.76 -41.32 -4.71
N VAL A 41 17.59 -41.56 -3.42
CA VAL A 41 16.83 -40.74 -2.49
C VAL A 41 17.86 -39.95 -1.68
N THR A 42 17.91 -38.64 -1.85
CA THR A 42 18.91 -37.80 -1.18
C THR A 42 18.24 -36.70 -0.36
N PRO A 43 18.62 -36.51 0.91
CA PRO A 43 18.19 -35.34 1.67
C PRO A 43 18.72 -34.08 0.98
N THR A 44 17.84 -33.09 0.84
CA THR A 44 18.13 -31.77 0.27
C THR A 44 17.67 -30.73 1.26
N ASN A 45 18.55 -29.78 1.58
CA ASN A 45 18.22 -28.68 2.47
C ASN A 45 17.08 -27.85 1.88
N CYS A 46 16.06 -27.61 2.69
CA CYS A 46 15.12 -26.52 2.50
C CYS A 46 15.78 -25.25 3.04
N THR A 47 15.78 -24.19 2.24
CA THR A 47 16.45 -22.94 2.59
C THR A 47 15.58 -21.74 2.29
N GLU A 48 15.68 -20.73 3.12
CA GLU A 48 15.12 -19.40 2.88
C GLU A 48 16.23 -18.36 2.70
N GLN A 49 15.85 -17.12 2.36
CA GLN A 49 16.78 -16.01 2.19
C GLN A 49 16.39 -14.86 3.10
N LEU A 50 17.23 -14.57 4.08
CA LEU A 50 17.13 -13.40 4.95
C LEU A 50 17.97 -12.27 4.38
N ILE A 51 17.42 -11.05 4.40
CA ILE A 51 18.17 -9.83 4.10
C ILE A 51 18.57 -9.17 5.43
N PRO A 52 19.87 -8.90 5.68
CA PRO A 52 20.32 -8.20 6.88
C PRO A 52 19.84 -6.73 6.91
N LEU A 53 18.66 -6.50 7.48
CA LEU A 53 18.00 -5.19 7.51
C LEU A 53 18.87 -4.12 8.17
N ARG A 54 19.62 -4.45 9.23
CA ARG A 54 20.56 -3.51 9.86
C ARG A 54 21.60 -2.95 8.90
N LYS A 55 22.06 -3.74 7.93
CA LYS A 55 23.00 -3.28 6.90
C LYS A 55 22.28 -2.43 5.86
N VAL A 56 21.07 -2.85 5.46
CA VAL A 56 20.24 -2.14 4.48
C VAL A 56 19.87 -0.76 4.98
N LEU A 57 19.31 -0.67 6.19
CA LEU A 57 18.87 0.58 6.81
C LEU A 57 20.05 1.51 7.07
N LYS A 58 21.20 0.99 7.53
CA LYS A 58 22.43 1.79 7.68
C LYS A 58 22.84 2.43 6.37
N LYS A 59 22.97 1.65 5.30
CA LYS A 59 23.34 2.18 3.98
C LYS A 59 22.29 3.14 3.42
N PHE A 60 21.01 2.89 3.69
CA PHE A 60 19.91 3.75 3.26
C PHE A 60 19.92 5.12 3.95
N PHE A 61 20.12 5.19 5.26
CA PHE A 61 20.18 6.46 5.98
C PHE A 61 21.51 7.21 5.80
N GLU A 62 22.57 6.52 5.36
CA GLU A 62 23.83 7.13 4.90
C GLU A 62 23.70 7.81 3.52
N LEU A 63 22.61 7.56 2.77
CA LEU A 63 22.36 8.24 1.49
C LEU A 63 22.15 9.74 1.69
N LYS A 64 22.53 10.52 0.68
CA LYS A 64 22.40 11.98 0.69
C LYS A 64 20.98 12.41 1.06
N ASN A 65 20.87 13.25 2.07
CA ASN A 65 19.67 13.90 2.61
C ASN A 65 18.59 13.00 3.20
N ILE A 66 18.64 11.66 3.07
CA ILE A 66 17.55 10.78 3.50
C ILE A 66 17.25 10.88 5.00
N LEU A 67 18.27 10.78 5.85
CA LEU A 67 18.05 10.89 7.29
C LEU A 67 17.58 12.29 7.69
N VAL A 68 18.19 13.34 7.11
CA VAL A 68 17.85 14.73 7.42
C VAL A 68 16.40 15.03 7.02
N ASP A 69 16.01 14.66 5.80
CA ASP A 69 14.66 14.86 5.29
C ASP A 69 13.62 14.05 6.09
N THR A 70 13.99 12.85 6.55
CA THR A 70 13.18 12.04 7.48
C THR A 70 12.94 12.78 8.79
N LEU A 71 13.99 13.30 9.43
CA LEU A 71 13.87 14.01 10.71
C LEU A 71 13.08 15.32 10.57
N VAL A 72 13.33 16.09 9.50
CA VAL A 72 12.58 17.31 9.20
C VAL A 72 11.11 16.98 8.96
N TYR A 73 10.81 15.93 8.20
CA TYR A 73 9.44 15.50 7.94
C TYR A 73 8.73 15.06 9.21
N MET A 74 9.38 14.27 10.07
CA MET A 74 8.83 13.86 11.37
C MET A 74 8.52 15.06 12.26
N ASN A 75 9.43 16.05 12.35
CA ASN A 75 9.19 17.27 13.12
C ASN A 75 8.01 18.08 12.56
N LYS A 76 7.90 18.18 11.23
CA LYS A 76 6.75 18.80 10.57
C LYS A 76 5.44 18.09 10.91
N ILE A 77 5.40 16.77 10.81
CA ILE A 77 4.19 15.98 11.13
C ILE A 77 3.77 16.20 12.59
N LYS A 78 4.73 16.16 13.52
CA LYS A 78 4.48 16.36 14.95
C LYS A 78 3.92 17.76 15.29
N SER A 79 4.08 18.74 14.41
CA SER A 79 3.52 20.09 14.60
C SER A 79 2.02 20.19 14.30
N TYR A 80 1.40 19.16 13.71
CA TYR A 80 -0.03 19.13 13.43
C TYR A 80 -0.83 18.56 14.61
N ASP A 81 -1.65 19.40 15.25
CA ASP A 81 -2.45 19.00 16.43
C ASP A 81 -3.89 18.56 16.09
N THR A 82 -4.44 19.04 14.98
CA THR A 82 -5.85 18.83 14.60
C THR A 82 -6.03 17.91 13.40
N ILE A 83 -4.95 17.66 12.64
CA ILE A 83 -4.96 16.90 11.40
C ILE A 83 -4.02 15.71 11.52
N PHE A 84 -4.53 14.52 11.23
CA PHE A 84 -3.74 13.31 11.05
C PHE A 84 -3.26 13.24 9.61
N VAL A 85 -1.95 13.16 9.42
CA VAL A 85 -1.29 13.03 8.11
C VAL A 85 -0.35 11.83 8.03
N ASN A 86 -0.09 11.16 9.16
CA ASN A 86 0.85 10.05 9.23
C ASN A 86 0.57 9.11 10.41
N PHE A 87 1.06 7.88 10.28
CA PHE A 87 0.99 6.85 11.31
C PHE A 87 1.55 7.25 12.67
N ILE A 88 2.64 8.03 12.71
CA ILE A 88 3.27 8.38 13.99
C ILE A 88 2.38 9.22 14.90
N GLN A 89 1.32 9.85 14.36
CA GLN A 89 0.33 10.59 15.16
C GLN A 89 -0.75 9.66 15.76
N GLY A 90 -0.91 8.45 15.23
CA GLY A 90 -1.87 7.47 15.71
C GLY A 90 -1.60 7.02 17.13
N SER A 91 -2.66 6.66 17.86
CA SER A 91 -2.59 6.34 19.29
C SER A 91 -1.63 5.18 19.62
N ILE A 92 -1.50 4.20 18.72
CA ILE A 92 -0.61 3.05 18.92
C ILE A 92 0.86 3.46 18.95
N TRP A 93 1.30 4.31 18.02
CA TRP A 93 2.69 4.76 18.00
C TRP A 93 3.00 5.72 19.14
N GLN A 94 2.06 6.61 19.48
CA GLN A 94 2.20 7.50 20.63
C GLN A 94 2.39 6.72 21.94
N LYS A 95 1.62 5.63 22.14
CA LYS A 95 1.78 4.74 23.30
C LYS A 95 3.17 4.09 23.35
N LYS A 96 3.73 3.70 22.20
CA LYS A 96 5.08 3.11 22.12
C LYS A 96 6.18 4.11 22.43
N LEU A 97 6.09 5.33 21.91
CA LEU A 97 7.09 6.37 22.14
C LEU A 97 7.29 6.66 23.63
N ASN A 98 6.27 6.52 24.46
CA ASN A 98 6.39 6.68 25.92
C ASN A 98 7.37 5.68 26.57
N ASN A 99 7.64 4.54 25.93
CA ASN A 99 8.60 3.54 26.42
C ASN A 99 10.04 3.85 25.98
N HIS A 100 10.23 4.85 25.12
CA HIS A 100 11.49 5.16 24.47
C HIS A 100 11.84 6.63 24.74
N GLU A 101 12.38 6.90 25.95
CA GLU A 101 12.72 8.24 26.50
C GLU A 101 13.27 9.27 25.48
N ASN A 102 14.58 9.49 25.44
CA ASN A 102 15.24 10.44 24.53
C ASN A 102 15.87 9.73 23.31
N GLN A 103 15.49 8.47 23.06
CA GLN A 103 16.04 7.67 21.98
C GLN A 103 15.37 8.02 20.65
N LEU A 104 16.16 8.13 19.58
CA LEU A 104 15.61 8.24 18.23
C LEU A 104 15.15 6.85 17.77
N VAL A 105 13.84 6.62 17.82
CA VAL A 105 13.21 5.36 17.38
C VAL A 105 12.36 5.62 16.14
N LEU A 106 12.60 4.84 15.09
CA LEU A 106 11.82 4.88 13.86
C LEU A 106 10.90 3.65 13.74
N PRO A 107 9.61 3.83 13.38
CA PRO A 107 8.71 2.73 13.13
C PRO A 107 9.11 1.95 11.88
N ILE A 108 8.89 0.64 11.91
CA ILE A 108 8.99 -0.26 10.76
C ILE A 108 7.61 -0.86 10.47
N PHE A 109 7.21 -0.83 9.20
CA PHE A 109 6.05 -1.55 8.69
C PHE A 109 6.50 -2.85 8.05
N LEU A 110 5.91 -3.96 8.47
CA LEU A 110 6.12 -5.28 7.89
C LEU A 110 4.92 -5.63 7.03
N PHE A 111 5.15 -6.03 5.78
CA PHE A 111 4.13 -6.54 4.89
C PHE A 111 4.40 -7.99 4.55
N PHE A 112 3.36 -8.82 4.50
CA PHE A 112 3.44 -10.20 4.06
C PHE A 112 2.37 -10.54 3.03
N ASP A 113 2.79 -11.24 1.97
CA ASP A 113 1.90 -11.91 1.02
C ASP A 113 2.62 -13.12 0.38
N ASP A 114 1.82 -14.09 -0.03
CA ASP A 114 2.25 -15.20 -0.85
C ASP A 114 1.88 -14.98 -2.32
N TYR A 115 2.88 -14.98 -3.21
CA TYR A 115 2.65 -14.82 -4.65
C TYR A 115 3.17 -15.98 -5.48
N GLU A 116 2.48 -16.25 -6.59
CA GLU A 116 2.89 -17.27 -7.55
C GLU A 116 3.87 -16.71 -8.58
N VAL A 117 4.99 -17.41 -8.81
CA VAL A 117 6.02 -17.01 -9.78
C VAL A 117 5.94 -17.74 -11.13
N VAL A 118 5.03 -18.69 -11.29
CA VAL A 118 4.81 -19.42 -12.55
C VAL A 118 3.42 -19.09 -13.10
N ASN A 119 3.21 -19.35 -14.40
CA ASN A 119 1.92 -19.16 -15.04
C ASN A 119 0.81 -19.92 -14.25
N PRO A 120 -0.21 -19.22 -13.72
CA PRO A 120 -1.29 -19.82 -12.93
C PRO A 120 -2.11 -20.88 -13.67
N LEU A 121 -2.01 -20.93 -15.01
CA LEU A 121 -2.73 -21.90 -15.86
C LEU A 121 -1.88 -23.11 -16.27
N GLY A 122 -0.62 -23.18 -15.84
CA GLY A 122 0.28 -24.29 -16.20
C GLY A 122 0.11 -25.52 -15.31
N SER A 123 0.57 -26.69 -15.77
CA SER A 123 0.58 -27.96 -15.02
C SER A 123 1.44 -27.95 -13.73
N LYS A 124 2.07 -26.81 -13.41
CA LYS A 124 2.85 -26.56 -12.18
C LYS A 124 2.26 -25.41 -11.34
N SER A 125 1.01 -25.04 -11.58
CA SER A 125 0.32 -24.05 -10.75
C SER A 125 0.28 -24.51 -9.28
N GLY A 126 0.54 -23.59 -8.35
CA GLY A 126 0.66 -23.85 -6.91
C GLY A 126 1.99 -24.42 -6.43
N VAL A 127 2.83 -25.00 -7.30
CA VAL A 127 4.10 -25.66 -6.92
C VAL A 127 5.20 -24.65 -6.58
N HIS A 128 5.13 -23.44 -7.11
CA HIS A 128 6.14 -22.39 -6.92
C HIS A 128 5.51 -21.12 -6.33
N LYS A 129 4.68 -21.27 -5.29
CA LYS A 129 4.24 -20.14 -4.46
C LYS A 129 5.39 -19.72 -3.53
N LEU A 130 5.65 -18.43 -3.43
CA LEU A 130 6.67 -17.87 -2.57
C LEU A 130 6.03 -16.94 -1.54
N GLY A 131 6.42 -17.07 -0.28
CA GLY A 131 6.13 -16.10 0.76
C GLY A 131 7.20 -15.02 0.77
N ALA A 132 6.82 -13.76 0.67
CA ALA A 132 7.74 -12.63 0.82
C ALA A 132 7.31 -11.73 1.96
N VAL A 133 8.30 -11.33 2.75
CA VAL A 133 8.17 -10.28 3.75
C VAL A 133 8.91 -9.04 3.26
N TYR A 134 8.20 -7.92 3.22
CA TYR A 134 8.75 -6.61 2.89
C TYR A 134 8.74 -5.67 4.10
N ILE A 135 9.67 -4.73 4.09
CA ILE A 135 9.82 -3.70 5.11
C ILE A 135 9.77 -2.32 4.47
N THR A 136 9.01 -1.41 5.09
CA THR A 136 8.93 0.00 4.71
C THR A 136 9.05 0.89 5.95
N LEU A 137 9.39 2.16 5.72
CA LEU A 137 9.61 3.16 6.75
C LEU A 137 8.56 4.27 6.58
N PRO A 138 7.52 4.37 7.44
CA PRO A 138 6.45 5.35 7.28
C PRO A 138 6.87 6.78 7.68
N THR A 139 8.10 6.97 8.15
CA THR A 139 8.65 8.27 8.55
C THR A 139 9.51 8.94 7.50
N ILE A 140 9.84 8.27 6.38
CA ILE A 140 10.46 8.97 5.26
C ILE A 140 9.41 9.85 4.56
N PRO A 141 9.78 10.95 3.89
CA PRO A 141 8.81 11.79 3.17
C PRO A 141 7.90 10.99 2.21
N ASN A 142 6.61 11.36 2.09
CA ASN A 142 5.59 10.60 1.34
C ASN A 142 5.98 10.27 -0.11
N HIS A 143 6.68 11.17 -0.80
CA HIS A 143 7.13 10.95 -2.18
C HIS A 143 8.28 9.93 -2.29
N HIS A 144 9.00 9.67 -1.19
CA HIS A 144 9.92 8.54 -1.09
C HIS A 144 9.17 7.26 -0.73
N GLN A 145 8.15 7.32 0.14
CA GLN A 145 7.34 6.14 0.48
C GLN A 145 6.64 5.53 -0.74
N SER A 146 6.15 6.35 -1.66
CA SER A 146 5.48 5.88 -2.88
C SER A 146 6.40 5.17 -3.88
N SER A 147 7.72 5.24 -3.69
CA SER A 147 8.69 4.60 -4.59
C SER A 147 8.92 3.13 -4.22
N LEU A 148 8.73 2.23 -5.18
CA LEU A 148 9.01 0.79 -5.03
C LEU A 148 10.48 0.48 -4.66
N LYS A 149 11.39 1.43 -4.88
CA LYS A 149 12.80 1.31 -4.48
C LYS A 149 12.99 1.31 -2.97
N ASN A 150 12.06 1.92 -2.22
CA ASN A 150 12.10 2.04 -0.77
C ASN A 150 11.25 0.98 -0.05
N ILE A 151 10.82 -0.04 -0.79
CA ILE A 151 10.24 -1.28 -0.26
C ILE A 151 11.37 -2.32 -0.22
N PHE A 152 11.82 -2.67 0.98
CA PHE A 152 12.96 -3.55 1.20
C PHE A 152 12.49 -4.99 1.38
N LEU A 153 13.07 -5.93 0.62
CA LEU A 153 12.88 -7.36 0.90
C LEU A 153 13.56 -7.69 2.23
N ALA A 154 12.87 -8.37 3.13
CA ALA A 154 13.40 -8.82 4.42
C ALA A 154 13.58 -10.34 4.48
N LEU A 155 12.57 -11.09 4.01
CA LEU A 155 12.60 -12.54 4.03
C LEU A 155 11.92 -13.08 2.76
N LEU A 156 12.47 -14.15 2.17
CA LEU A 156 11.90 -14.83 1.02
C LEU A 156 12.06 -16.35 1.15
N PHE A 157 10.94 -17.06 1.08
CA PHE A 157 10.88 -18.52 1.27
C PHE A 157 9.82 -19.15 0.35
N HIS A 158 9.83 -20.48 0.25
CA HIS A 158 8.76 -21.21 -0.42
C HIS A 158 7.55 -21.35 0.50
N SER A 159 6.36 -20.99 0.04
CA SER A 159 5.14 -21.09 0.89
C SER A 159 4.87 -22.54 1.35
N SER A 160 5.28 -23.54 0.56
CA SER A 160 5.21 -24.95 0.94
C SER A 160 6.12 -25.31 2.12
N ASP A 161 7.27 -24.61 2.26
CA ASP A 161 8.18 -24.85 3.37
C ASP A 161 7.58 -24.28 4.67
N ARG A 162 6.86 -23.14 4.62
CA ARG A 162 6.09 -22.62 5.77
C ARG A 162 5.02 -23.60 6.24
N GLN A 163 4.29 -24.23 5.33
CA GLN A 163 3.30 -25.24 5.68
C GLN A 163 3.90 -26.52 6.30
N LYS A 164 5.19 -26.76 6.08
CA LYS A 164 5.89 -27.96 6.56
C LYS A 164 6.63 -27.73 7.88
N PHE A 165 7.26 -26.58 8.03
CA PHE A 165 8.13 -26.26 9.17
C PHE A 165 7.51 -25.24 10.15
N ASP A 166 6.30 -24.77 9.85
CA ASP A 166 5.52 -23.81 10.63
C ASP A 166 6.12 -22.40 10.72
N ASN A 167 5.29 -21.46 11.18
CA ASN A 167 5.63 -20.05 11.27
C ASN A 167 6.83 -19.78 12.20
N ASN A 168 6.94 -20.52 13.30
CA ASN A 168 8.02 -20.35 14.29
C ASN A 168 9.41 -20.54 13.66
N ILE A 169 9.62 -21.57 12.83
CA ILE A 169 10.92 -21.83 12.22
C ILE A 169 11.23 -20.81 11.12
N ILE A 170 10.25 -20.52 10.25
CA ILE A 170 10.42 -19.60 9.11
C ILE A 170 10.70 -18.17 9.56
N PHE A 171 9.95 -17.65 10.54
CA PHE A 171 10.08 -16.23 10.89
C PHE A 171 11.14 -15.95 11.95
N ARG A 172 11.70 -16.98 12.61
CA ARG A 172 12.68 -16.80 13.68
C ARG A 172 13.85 -15.89 13.28
N PRO A 173 14.51 -16.06 12.11
CA PRO A 173 15.65 -15.21 11.78
C PRO A 173 15.28 -13.74 11.60
N LEU A 174 14.08 -13.46 11.09
CA LEU A 174 13.59 -12.09 10.96
C LEU A 174 13.18 -11.49 12.31
N ILE A 175 12.58 -12.28 13.19
CA ILE A 175 12.25 -11.86 14.57
C ILE A 175 13.51 -11.47 15.33
N ASP A 176 14.57 -12.28 15.24
CA ASP A 176 15.86 -11.98 15.87
C ASP A 176 16.49 -10.70 15.27
N GLU A 177 16.36 -10.47 13.97
CA GLU A 177 16.81 -9.23 13.31
C GLU A 177 16.03 -7.99 13.79
N LEU A 178 14.70 -8.09 13.94
CA LEU A 178 13.84 -7.00 14.42
C LEU A 178 14.12 -6.67 15.88
N ASN A 179 14.29 -7.68 16.74
CA ASN A 179 14.66 -7.49 18.14
C ASN A 179 16.05 -6.85 18.27
N PHE A 180 17.01 -7.23 17.41
CA PHE A 180 18.30 -6.56 17.38
C PHE A 180 18.17 -5.07 17.06
N LEU A 181 17.39 -4.72 16.02
CA LEU A 181 17.18 -3.33 15.60
C LEU A 181 16.48 -2.47 16.66
N ARG A 182 15.62 -3.08 17.48
CA ARG A 182 14.98 -2.44 18.64
C ARG A 182 15.97 -2.18 19.76
N ASP A 183 16.74 -3.19 20.14
CA ASP A 183 17.58 -3.11 21.34
C ASP A 183 18.88 -2.34 21.10
N ASN A 184 19.51 -2.58 19.95
CA ASN A 184 20.85 -2.07 19.60
C ASN A 184 20.81 -0.93 18.58
N GLY A 185 19.83 -0.94 17.67
CA GLY A 185 19.75 0.03 16.59
C GLY A 185 20.89 -0.06 15.57
N ILE A 186 21.16 1.05 14.89
CA ILE A 186 22.28 1.24 13.98
C ILE A 186 23.00 2.56 14.29
N ASP A 187 24.32 2.54 14.26
CA ASP A 187 25.13 3.76 14.41
C ASP A 187 25.32 4.43 13.05
N ILE A 188 24.93 5.69 12.97
CA ILE A 188 25.08 6.55 11.79
C ILE A 188 26.06 7.68 12.13
N GLU A 189 27.02 7.87 11.23
CA GLU A 189 27.96 8.98 11.28
C GLU A 189 28.02 9.63 9.89
N ILE A 190 27.22 10.69 9.72
CA ILE A 190 27.20 11.54 8.53
C ILE A 190 27.45 12.99 8.95
N PRO A 191 27.87 13.91 8.05
CA PRO A 191 28.24 15.27 8.44
C PRO A 191 27.17 16.04 9.24
N MET A 192 25.88 15.72 9.04
CA MET A 192 24.75 16.37 9.70
C MET A 192 24.19 15.63 10.91
N PHE A 193 24.63 14.40 11.18
CA PHE A 193 24.11 13.57 12.27
C PHE A 193 25.13 12.53 12.73
N LYS A 194 25.34 12.47 14.04
CA LYS A 194 26.10 11.40 14.70
C LYS A 194 25.30 10.85 15.85
N GLY A 195 24.93 9.58 15.79
CA GLY A 195 24.14 8.96 16.83
C GLY A 195 23.65 7.56 16.45
N ASN A 196 22.90 6.98 17.39
CA ASN A 196 22.27 5.68 17.23
C ASN A 196 20.79 5.86 16.86
N ILE A 197 20.33 5.08 15.88
CA ILE A 197 18.92 5.04 15.45
C ILE A 197 18.39 3.65 15.74
N LYS A 198 17.34 3.57 16.56
CA LYS A 198 16.64 2.32 16.85
C LYS A 198 15.41 2.17 15.96
N PHE A 199 14.95 0.94 15.81
CA PHE A 199 13.74 0.64 15.05
C PHE A 199 12.82 -0.30 15.79
N GLU A 200 11.52 -0.05 15.72
CA GLU A 200 10.53 -0.92 16.35
C GLU A 200 9.48 -1.33 15.32
N LEU A 201 9.10 -2.62 15.33
CA LEU A 201 8.00 -3.11 14.53
C LEU A 201 6.70 -2.44 14.98
N ALA A 202 6.15 -1.61 14.10
CA ALA A 202 4.99 -0.80 14.39
C ALA A 202 3.69 -1.52 14.02
N ILE A 203 3.65 -2.14 12.83
CA ILE A 203 2.45 -2.80 12.31
C ILE A 203 2.80 -3.91 11.31
N ILE A 204 1.97 -4.95 11.27
CA ILE A 204 1.95 -5.98 10.23
C ILE A 204 0.79 -5.71 9.26
N LEU A 205 1.10 -5.69 7.97
CA LEU A 205 0.22 -5.40 6.85
C LEU A 205 0.13 -6.62 5.92
N GLY A 206 -0.98 -6.71 5.19
CA GLY A 206 -1.27 -7.80 4.27
C GLY A 206 -2.76 -7.86 3.98
N ASP A 207 -3.15 -8.69 3.03
CA ASP A 207 -4.55 -9.07 2.91
C ASP A 207 -4.99 -9.89 4.14
N ASN A 208 -6.30 -10.01 4.38
CA ASN A 208 -6.76 -10.70 5.60
C ASN A 208 -6.27 -12.15 5.67
N LEU A 209 -6.18 -12.85 4.54
CA LEU A 209 -5.73 -14.24 4.53
C LEU A 209 -4.25 -14.32 4.86
N GLY A 210 -3.41 -13.51 4.20
CA GLY A 210 -1.98 -13.42 4.47
C GLY A 210 -1.68 -13.06 5.92
N ILE A 211 -2.40 -12.09 6.50
CA ILE A 211 -2.26 -11.76 7.92
C ILE A 211 -2.65 -12.96 8.79
N HIS A 212 -3.81 -13.59 8.57
CA HIS A 212 -4.23 -14.75 9.38
C HIS A 212 -3.17 -15.86 9.35
N ASN A 213 -2.64 -16.14 8.16
CA ASN A 213 -1.62 -17.16 7.93
C ASN A 213 -0.38 -17.00 8.81
N ILE A 214 0.05 -15.77 9.09
CA ILE A 214 1.28 -15.49 9.85
C ILE A 214 1.01 -15.01 11.29
N THR A 215 -0.25 -14.89 11.69
CA THR A 215 -0.63 -14.43 13.04
C THR A 215 -1.41 -15.49 13.83
N GLY A 216 -1.61 -16.67 13.25
CA GLY A 216 -2.21 -17.82 13.93
C GLY A 216 -3.74 -17.80 13.98
N PHE A 217 -4.41 -16.90 13.26
CA PHE A 217 -5.87 -16.95 13.09
C PHE A 217 -6.27 -17.98 12.04
N VAL A 218 -7.53 -18.40 12.06
CA VAL A 218 -8.06 -19.36 11.09
C VAL A 218 -7.98 -18.81 9.65
N GLU A 219 -7.38 -19.60 8.75
CA GLU A 219 -7.18 -19.26 7.33
C GLU A 219 -8.48 -19.46 6.50
N SER A 220 -9.65 -19.13 7.06
CA SER A 220 -10.94 -19.31 6.40
C SER A 220 -11.97 -18.27 6.81
N PHE A 221 -12.42 -17.49 5.83
CA PHE A 221 -13.56 -16.57 5.98
C PHE A 221 -14.91 -17.29 6.12
N SER A 222 -14.90 -18.63 6.04
CA SER A 222 -16.08 -19.45 6.30
C SER A 222 -16.16 -20.01 7.72
N ALA A 223 -15.12 -19.82 8.54
CA ALA A 223 -15.11 -20.21 9.94
C ALA A 223 -16.21 -19.51 10.75
N ASN A 224 -16.50 -20.05 11.94
CA ASN A 224 -17.50 -19.47 12.84
C ASN A 224 -17.12 -18.06 13.31
N TYR A 225 -15.83 -17.83 13.56
CA TYR A 225 -15.27 -16.56 14.05
C TYR A 225 -14.12 -16.10 13.14
N PRO A 226 -14.44 -15.60 11.93
CA PRO A 226 -13.43 -15.32 10.91
C PRO A 226 -12.72 -13.97 11.11
N CYS A 227 -13.13 -13.14 12.07
CA CYS A 227 -12.52 -11.82 12.29
C CYS A 227 -11.39 -11.89 13.33
N ARG A 228 -10.25 -11.27 13.01
CA ARG A 228 -9.11 -11.11 13.93
C ARG A 228 -9.29 -9.99 14.96
N ILE A 229 -10.22 -9.07 14.71
CA ILE A 229 -10.43 -7.86 15.55
C ILE A 229 -11.51 -8.13 16.61
N CYS A 230 -12.56 -8.87 16.25
CA CYS A 230 -13.67 -9.20 17.15
C CYS A 230 -14.07 -10.68 17.07
N LYS A 231 -14.82 -11.16 18.07
CA LYS A 231 -15.33 -12.52 18.18
C LYS A 231 -16.81 -12.61 17.76
N VAL A 232 -17.22 -11.82 16.77
CA VAL A 232 -18.56 -11.91 16.18
C VAL A 232 -18.67 -13.20 15.36
N ARG A 233 -19.81 -13.89 15.50
CA ARG A 233 -20.13 -15.07 14.68
C ARG A 233 -20.45 -14.69 13.23
N LYS A 234 -19.99 -15.50 12.27
CA LYS A 234 -20.26 -15.34 10.83
C LYS A 234 -21.73 -15.11 10.47
N GLU A 235 -22.65 -15.77 11.16
CA GLU A 235 -24.08 -15.62 10.91
C GLU A 235 -24.61 -14.23 11.28
N VAL A 236 -24.03 -13.59 12.30
CA VAL A 236 -24.34 -12.21 12.70
C VAL A 236 -23.72 -11.23 11.72
N MET A 237 -22.47 -11.47 11.28
CA MET A 237 -21.77 -10.61 10.31
C MET A 237 -22.57 -10.36 9.02
N LYS A 238 -23.42 -11.32 8.61
CA LYS A 238 -24.27 -11.22 7.41
C LYS A 238 -25.30 -10.10 7.45
N LYS A 239 -25.59 -9.53 8.64
CA LYS A 239 -26.64 -8.53 8.87
C LYS A 239 -26.19 -7.37 9.76
N GLN A 240 -24.93 -7.35 10.17
CA GLN A 240 -24.42 -6.39 11.15
C GLN A 240 -24.04 -5.07 10.48
N CYS A 241 -24.57 -3.96 10.99
CA CYS A 241 -24.28 -2.61 10.49
C CYS A 241 -23.40 -1.79 11.43
N TYR A 242 -23.25 -2.21 12.70
CA TYR A 242 -22.36 -1.59 13.69
C TYR A 242 -21.47 -2.65 14.33
N ALA A 243 -20.20 -2.30 14.60
CA ALA A 243 -19.34 -3.15 15.41
C ALA A 243 -19.91 -3.27 16.84
N ASP A 244 -19.85 -4.47 17.41
CA ASP A 244 -20.19 -4.69 18.81
C ASP A 244 -18.90 -4.61 19.62
N GLU A 245 -18.72 -3.50 20.34
CA GLU A 245 -17.52 -3.23 21.13
C GLU A 245 -17.29 -4.26 22.23
N SER A 246 -18.37 -4.87 22.76
CA SER A 246 -18.27 -5.91 23.79
C SER A 246 -17.66 -7.21 23.28
N LEU A 247 -17.64 -7.40 21.96
CA LEU A 247 -17.08 -8.57 21.28
C LEU A 247 -15.69 -8.32 20.69
N LEU A 248 -15.08 -7.15 20.92
CA LEU A 248 -13.68 -6.93 20.55
C LEU A 248 -12.79 -7.93 21.31
N ARG A 249 -11.79 -8.48 20.61
CA ARG A 249 -10.85 -9.39 21.24
C ARG A 249 -9.97 -8.61 22.21
N THR A 250 -9.80 -9.13 23.42
CA THR A 250 -8.82 -8.62 24.40
C THR A 250 -7.61 -9.54 24.48
N VAL A 251 -6.49 -9.05 25.01
CA VAL A 251 -5.27 -9.85 25.17
C VAL A 251 -5.51 -11.02 26.12
N GLU A 252 -6.24 -10.79 27.21
CA GLU A 252 -6.60 -11.82 28.18
C GLU A 252 -7.44 -12.92 27.53
N GLN A 253 -8.49 -12.55 26.78
CA GLN A 253 -9.33 -13.51 26.08
C GLN A 253 -8.57 -14.26 24.99
N TYR A 254 -7.69 -13.58 24.26
CA TYR A 254 -6.84 -14.20 23.24
C TYR A 254 -5.95 -15.29 23.86
N ASN A 255 -5.31 -15.01 24.99
CA ASN A 255 -4.46 -16.00 25.66
C ASN A 255 -5.26 -17.21 26.16
N ILE A 256 -6.47 -16.99 26.68
CA ILE A 256 -7.38 -18.09 27.07
C ILE A 256 -7.76 -18.92 25.83
N ASP A 257 -8.18 -18.26 24.75
CA ASP A 257 -8.59 -18.90 23.50
C ASP A 257 -7.44 -19.76 22.88
N VAL A 258 -6.20 -19.26 22.93
CA VAL A 258 -5.01 -19.99 22.47
C VAL A 258 -4.76 -21.23 23.34
N LEU A 259 -4.92 -21.13 24.66
CA LEU A 259 -4.73 -22.25 25.58
C LEU A 259 -5.84 -23.30 25.47
N GLU A 260 -7.08 -22.87 25.23
CA GLU A 260 -8.22 -23.77 24.99
C GLU A 260 -8.03 -24.60 23.71
N GLY A 261 -7.42 -24.03 22.66
CA GLY A 261 -7.15 -24.73 21.40
C GLY A 261 -8.42 -25.08 20.60
N ASP A 262 -9.57 -24.50 20.95
CA ASP A 262 -10.84 -24.74 20.25
C ASP A 262 -11.01 -23.77 19.07
N ILE A 263 -10.46 -24.15 17.91
CA ILE A 263 -10.53 -23.37 16.67
C ILE A 263 -11.98 -23.03 16.29
N SER A 264 -12.92 -23.94 16.55
CA SER A 264 -14.33 -23.78 16.15
C SER A 264 -15.04 -22.70 16.95
N ASN A 265 -14.65 -22.51 18.22
CA ASN A 265 -15.24 -21.52 19.13
C ASN A 265 -14.41 -20.24 19.30
N THR A 266 -13.14 -20.25 18.90
CA THR A 266 -12.22 -19.11 19.06
C THR A 266 -11.85 -18.44 17.73
N GLY A 267 -11.78 -19.20 16.64
CA GLY A 267 -11.22 -18.74 15.36
C GLY A 267 -9.69 -18.57 15.38
N ILE A 268 -9.00 -19.11 16.38
CA ILE A 268 -7.55 -19.05 16.54
C ILE A 268 -6.99 -20.47 16.38
N SER A 269 -6.04 -20.63 15.47
CA SER A 269 -5.40 -21.90 15.15
C SER A 269 -4.15 -22.14 16.01
N GLU A 270 -3.38 -21.09 16.26
CA GLU A 270 -2.14 -21.14 17.04
C GLU A 270 -1.80 -19.77 17.66
N SER A 271 -0.83 -19.75 18.58
CA SER A 271 -0.28 -18.51 19.11
C SER A 271 0.43 -17.71 18.02
N CYS A 272 0.29 -16.38 18.04
CA CYS A 272 0.95 -15.49 17.10
C CYS A 272 2.46 -15.52 17.30
N VAL A 273 3.19 -16.02 16.29
CA VAL A 273 4.66 -16.07 16.26
C VAL A 273 5.32 -14.71 16.51
N TRP A 274 4.66 -13.61 16.11
CA TRP A 274 5.22 -12.27 16.22
C TRP A 274 5.20 -11.71 17.65
N HIS A 275 4.58 -12.39 18.61
CA HIS A 275 4.72 -12.02 20.02
C HIS A 275 6.15 -12.18 20.54
N ASP A 276 7.01 -12.95 19.84
CA ASP A 276 8.44 -13.01 20.11
C ASP A 276 9.20 -11.74 19.68
N VAL A 277 8.58 -10.87 18.86
CA VAL A 277 9.09 -9.52 18.63
C VAL A 277 8.72 -8.67 19.84
N GLN A 278 9.72 -8.20 20.57
CA GLN A 278 9.52 -7.41 21.76
C GLN A 278 8.63 -6.20 21.46
N GLY A 279 7.67 -5.96 22.36
CA GLY A 279 6.69 -4.88 22.27
C GLY A 279 5.65 -5.02 21.16
N PHE A 280 5.63 -6.12 20.39
CA PHE A 280 4.57 -6.38 19.42
C PHE A 280 3.35 -7.04 20.09
N GLN A 281 2.14 -6.61 19.72
CA GLN A 281 0.87 -7.20 20.15
C GLN A 281 -0.09 -7.34 18.96
N VAL A 282 -0.52 -8.57 18.67
CA VAL A 282 -1.26 -8.89 17.44
C VAL A 282 -2.59 -8.15 17.28
N LEU A 283 -3.32 -7.93 18.38
CA LEU A 283 -4.64 -7.29 18.36
C LEU A 283 -4.58 -5.77 18.14
N ASP A 284 -3.42 -5.15 18.41
CA ASP A 284 -3.23 -3.71 18.30
C ASP A 284 -2.36 -3.30 17.11
N GLN A 285 -1.57 -4.22 16.57
CA GLN A 285 -0.52 -3.93 15.58
C GLN A 285 -0.68 -4.72 14.28
N THR A 286 -1.91 -5.10 13.94
CA THR A 286 -2.26 -5.63 12.62
C THR A 286 -3.12 -4.61 11.86
N GLY A 287 -2.68 -4.23 10.67
CA GLY A 287 -3.36 -3.23 9.85
C GLY A 287 -4.53 -3.79 9.07
N VAL A 288 -5.28 -2.90 8.43
CA VAL A 288 -6.38 -3.22 7.50
C VAL A 288 -5.98 -2.82 6.09
N ASP A 289 -6.66 -3.37 5.08
CA ASP A 289 -6.32 -3.10 3.69
C ASP A 289 -7.52 -2.67 2.84
N ILE A 290 -7.58 -1.36 2.58
CA ILE A 290 -8.58 -0.72 1.72
C ILE A 290 -8.64 -1.39 0.35
N MET A 291 -7.49 -1.82 -0.17
CA MET A 291 -7.40 -2.41 -1.49
C MET A 291 -8.27 -3.66 -1.59
N HIS A 292 -8.03 -4.63 -0.71
CA HIS A 292 -8.75 -5.90 -0.73
C HIS A 292 -10.15 -5.80 -0.12
N ASP A 293 -10.33 -5.09 0.99
CA ASP A 293 -11.62 -5.07 1.69
C ASP A 293 -12.64 -4.18 0.99
N PHE A 294 -12.22 -2.99 0.57
CA PHE A 294 -13.12 -2.00 0.01
C PHE A 294 -13.18 -2.07 -1.51
N LEU A 295 -12.06 -1.88 -2.21
CA LEU A 295 -12.05 -1.78 -3.67
C LEU A 295 -12.34 -3.13 -4.34
N GLU A 296 -11.61 -4.20 -3.99
CA GLU A 296 -11.89 -5.55 -4.50
C GLU A 296 -13.05 -6.26 -3.78
N GLY A 297 -13.67 -5.58 -2.83
CA GLY A 297 -14.71 -6.12 -1.98
C GLY A 297 -16.00 -5.35 -2.09
N VAL A 298 -16.23 -4.48 -1.12
CA VAL A 298 -17.48 -3.72 -0.99
C VAL A 298 -17.86 -2.99 -2.28
N CYS A 299 -16.96 -2.17 -2.85
CA CYS A 299 -17.20 -1.45 -4.11
C CYS A 299 -17.58 -2.38 -5.27
N LYS A 300 -16.96 -3.56 -5.35
CA LYS A 300 -17.24 -4.57 -6.36
C LYS A 300 -18.66 -5.12 -6.25
N TYR A 301 -19.14 -5.34 -5.03
CA TYR A 301 -20.50 -5.82 -4.79
C TYR A 301 -21.52 -4.71 -5.02
N ASP A 302 -21.25 -3.50 -4.52
CA ASP A 302 -22.14 -2.34 -4.65
C ASP A 302 -22.34 -1.96 -6.11
N LEU A 303 -21.26 -1.80 -6.89
CA LEU A 303 -21.37 -1.46 -8.31
C LEU A 303 -22.05 -2.59 -9.10
N SER A 304 -21.79 -3.86 -8.76
CA SER A 304 -22.51 -4.96 -9.41
C SER A 304 -24.02 -4.90 -9.15
N PHE A 305 -24.42 -4.56 -7.92
CA PHE A 305 -25.83 -4.39 -7.56
C PHE A 305 -26.44 -3.17 -8.25
N LEU A 306 -25.82 -1.99 -8.13
CA LEU A 306 -26.28 -0.75 -8.74
C LEU A 306 -26.46 -0.88 -10.26
N ILE A 307 -25.46 -1.45 -10.95
CA ILE A 307 -25.55 -1.65 -12.40
C ILE A 307 -26.67 -2.65 -12.74
N SER A 308 -26.81 -3.75 -11.98
CA SER A 308 -27.91 -4.70 -12.21
C SER A 308 -29.28 -4.03 -12.04
N TYR A 309 -29.44 -3.23 -10.99
CA TYR A 309 -30.68 -2.53 -10.69
C TYR A 309 -31.06 -1.57 -11.82
N TYR A 310 -30.17 -0.67 -12.22
CA TYR A 310 -30.48 0.34 -13.23
C TYR A 310 -30.57 -0.22 -14.66
N VAL A 311 -29.79 -1.25 -15.00
CA VAL A 311 -29.77 -1.83 -16.35
C VAL A 311 -30.84 -2.91 -16.54
N LEU A 312 -31.07 -3.78 -15.55
CA LEU A 312 -31.93 -4.95 -15.70
C LEU A 312 -33.33 -4.73 -15.11
N GLU A 313 -33.43 -4.08 -13.95
CA GLU A 313 -34.70 -3.88 -13.26
C GLU A 313 -35.42 -2.62 -13.74
N LEU A 314 -34.81 -1.44 -13.56
CA LEU A 314 -35.40 -0.17 -14.01
C LEU A 314 -35.25 0.07 -15.51
N LYS A 315 -34.21 -0.51 -16.13
CA LYS A 315 -33.91 -0.39 -17.56
C LYS A 315 -33.81 1.06 -18.06
N ILE A 316 -33.29 1.94 -17.21
CA ILE A 316 -33.12 3.38 -17.53
C ILE A 316 -31.98 3.63 -18.53
N PHE A 317 -31.01 2.72 -18.60
CA PHE A 317 -29.99 2.66 -19.65
C PHE A 317 -29.53 1.21 -19.86
N SER A 318 -28.85 0.92 -20.98
CA SER A 318 -28.31 -0.41 -21.28
C SER A 318 -26.84 -0.55 -20.85
N LEU A 319 -26.38 -1.78 -20.62
CA LEU A 319 -24.95 -2.04 -20.34
C LEU A 319 -24.05 -1.57 -21.50
N GLN A 320 -24.54 -1.65 -22.74
CA GLN A 320 -23.81 -1.14 -23.91
C GLN A 320 -23.61 0.37 -23.80
N VAL A 321 -24.65 1.13 -23.47
CA VAL A 321 -24.55 2.60 -23.29
C VAL A 321 -23.56 2.94 -22.18
N LEU A 322 -23.61 2.24 -21.04
CA LEU A 322 -22.63 2.42 -19.96
C LEU A 322 -21.20 2.17 -20.45
N ASN A 323 -20.97 1.05 -21.16
CA ASN A 323 -19.66 0.70 -21.68
C ASN A 323 -19.14 1.71 -22.73
N GLU A 324 -20.00 2.21 -23.60
CA GLU A 324 -19.66 3.28 -24.55
C GLU A 324 -19.28 4.57 -23.81
N ARG A 325 -20.04 4.97 -22.79
CA ARG A 325 -19.69 6.13 -21.98
C ARG A 325 -18.37 5.95 -21.24
N ILE A 326 -18.11 4.80 -20.62
CA ILE A 326 -16.80 4.47 -20.04
C ILE A 326 -15.69 4.55 -21.10
N LEU A 327 -15.94 4.08 -22.33
CA LEU A 327 -14.95 4.09 -23.40
C LEU A 327 -14.60 5.50 -23.86
N TYR A 328 -15.55 6.44 -23.89
CA TYR A 328 -15.34 7.79 -24.43
C TYR A 328 -15.19 8.88 -23.36
N PHE A 329 -15.36 8.56 -22.07
CA PHE A 329 -15.16 9.48 -20.97
C PHE A 329 -13.70 9.96 -20.88
N ASP A 330 -13.51 11.26 -20.64
CA ASP A 330 -12.19 11.85 -20.41
C ASP A 330 -11.78 11.69 -18.94
N PHE A 331 -10.98 10.68 -18.65
CA PHE A 331 -10.43 10.43 -17.32
C PHE A 331 -9.27 11.36 -16.95
N GLY A 332 -8.84 12.26 -17.85
CA GLY A 332 -7.79 13.23 -17.59
C GLY A 332 -6.49 12.59 -17.05
N PRO A 333 -5.98 13.00 -15.87
CA PRO A 333 -4.78 12.42 -15.27
C PRO A 333 -4.90 10.92 -14.98
N ASP A 334 -6.11 10.41 -14.72
CA ASP A 334 -6.38 9.01 -14.35
C ASP A 334 -6.55 8.09 -15.58
N LYS A 335 -6.28 8.58 -16.80
CA LYS A 335 -6.42 7.80 -18.06
C LYS A 335 -5.67 6.46 -18.06
N GLY A 336 -4.59 6.34 -17.29
CA GLY A 336 -3.81 5.10 -17.15
C GLY A 336 -4.56 4.01 -16.37
N SER A 337 -5.59 4.40 -15.63
CA SER A 337 -6.46 3.55 -14.81
C SER A 337 -7.90 3.57 -15.31
N LYS A 338 -8.09 3.85 -16.61
CA LYS A 338 -9.39 3.80 -17.27
C LYS A 338 -10.00 2.39 -17.13
N PRO A 339 -11.26 2.28 -16.64
CA PRO A 339 -11.92 0.99 -16.52
C PRO A 339 -12.08 0.26 -17.86
N SER A 340 -11.85 -1.04 -17.86
CA SER A 340 -12.21 -1.92 -18.97
C SER A 340 -13.72 -2.11 -19.10
N VAL A 341 -14.15 -2.58 -20.27
CA VAL A 341 -15.54 -2.86 -20.62
C VAL A 341 -16.13 -3.89 -19.64
N LEU A 342 -17.30 -3.57 -19.10
CA LEU A 342 -18.01 -4.41 -18.15
C LEU A 342 -18.77 -5.54 -18.85
N SER A 343 -18.77 -6.72 -18.24
CA SER A 343 -19.45 -7.91 -18.76
C SER A 343 -20.71 -8.25 -17.97
N MET A 344 -21.81 -8.47 -18.70
CA MET A 344 -23.09 -8.90 -18.12
C MET A 344 -22.97 -10.24 -17.39
N GLU A 345 -22.08 -11.13 -17.84
CA GLU A 345 -21.87 -12.44 -17.20
C GLU A 345 -21.32 -12.29 -15.78
N HIS A 346 -20.40 -11.34 -15.56
CA HIS A 346 -19.85 -11.07 -14.24
C HIS A 346 -20.88 -10.37 -13.35
N ILE A 347 -21.60 -9.38 -13.90
CA ILE A 347 -22.63 -8.61 -13.17
C ILE A 347 -23.73 -9.55 -12.65
N LYS A 348 -24.21 -10.48 -13.49
CA LYS A 348 -25.18 -11.51 -13.08
C LYS A 348 -24.66 -12.46 -11.99
N LYS A 349 -23.35 -12.57 -11.83
CA LYS A 349 -22.67 -13.32 -10.74
C LYS A 349 -22.33 -12.41 -9.55
N SER A 350 -22.96 -11.24 -9.42
CA SER A 350 -22.74 -10.26 -8.35
C SER A 350 -21.27 -9.84 -8.25
N SER A 351 -20.66 -9.54 -9.39
CA SER A 351 -19.24 -9.21 -9.48
C SER A 351 -18.94 -8.25 -10.63
N VAL A 352 -18.02 -7.31 -10.38
CA VAL A 352 -17.36 -6.50 -11.42
C VAL A 352 -15.89 -6.91 -11.49
N LYS A 353 -15.40 -7.28 -12.68
CA LYS A 353 -14.00 -7.73 -12.88
C LYS A 353 -13.16 -6.58 -13.42
N LEU A 354 -12.54 -5.83 -12.53
CA LEU A 354 -11.63 -4.73 -12.80
C LEU A 354 -10.40 -4.89 -11.90
N SER A 355 -9.25 -4.35 -12.31
CA SER A 355 -8.14 -4.11 -11.38
C SER A 355 -8.55 -3.08 -10.33
N VAL A 356 -7.82 -3.05 -9.21
CA VAL A 356 -8.01 -2.05 -8.14
C VAL A 356 -8.00 -0.63 -8.69
N SER A 357 -7.02 -0.29 -9.55
CA SER A 357 -6.91 1.06 -10.09
C SER A 357 -8.08 1.43 -11.02
N GLU A 358 -8.57 0.47 -11.81
CA GLU A 358 -9.76 0.64 -12.64
C GLU A 358 -11.02 0.78 -11.80
N MET A 359 -11.15 -0.01 -10.72
CA MET A 359 -12.27 0.09 -9.78
C MET A 359 -12.29 1.46 -9.09
N MET A 360 -11.14 1.93 -8.64
CA MET A 360 -10.97 3.24 -8.03
C MET A 360 -11.43 4.38 -8.96
N SER A 361 -11.01 4.33 -10.23
CA SER A 361 -11.48 5.26 -11.27
C SER A 361 -12.98 5.14 -11.50
N LEU A 362 -13.51 3.92 -11.63
CA LEU A 362 -14.93 3.73 -11.88
C LEU A 362 -15.75 4.30 -10.73
N VAL A 363 -15.45 3.96 -9.48
CA VAL A 363 -16.11 4.50 -8.29
C VAL A 363 -16.11 6.03 -8.35
N ARG A 364 -14.94 6.66 -8.50
CA ARG A 364 -14.77 8.12 -8.52
C ARG A 364 -15.64 8.81 -9.59
N TYR A 365 -15.69 8.26 -10.80
CA TYR A 365 -16.32 8.91 -11.96
C TYR A 365 -17.72 8.37 -12.30
N PHE A 366 -18.22 7.33 -11.63
CA PHE A 366 -19.48 6.67 -11.99
C PHE A 366 -20.66 7.66 -12.03
N GLY A 367 -20.77 8.55 -11.05
CA GLY A 367 -21.80 9.59 -11.02
C GLY A 367 -21.71 10.57 -12.19
N LEU A 368 -20.52 10.86 -12.71
CA LEU A 368 -20.36 11.69 -13.92
C LEU A 368 -20.66 10.93 -15.21
N ILE A 369 -20.51 9.60 -15.19
CA ILE A 369 -20.72 8.73 -16.36
C ILE A 369 -22.21 8.44 -16.56
N VAL A 370 -22.99 8.24 -15.49
CA VAL A 370 -24.41 7.84 -15.58
C VAL A 370 -25.39 8.72 -14.82
N GLY A 371 -24.93 9.71 -14.05
CA GLY A 371 -25.78 10.48 -13.14
C GLY A 371 -26.95 11.21 -13.81
N ASP A 372 -26.80 11.61 -15.07
CA ASP A 372 -27.86 12.22 -15.89
C ASP A 372 -29.01 11.25 -16.25
N PHE A 373 -28.79 9.93 -16.16
CA PHE A 373 -29.86 8.94 -16.31
C PHE A 373 -30.61 8.66 -15.01
N ILE A 374 -30.02 8.98 -13.86
CA ILE A 374 -30.57 8.60 -12.56
C ILE A 374 -31.71 9.56 -12.19
N PRO A 375 -32.91 9.04 -11.83
CA PRO A 375 -34.00 9.89 -11.37
C PRO A 375 -33.60 10.70 -10.13
N GLN A 376 -34.08 11.95 -10.06
CA GLN A 376 -33.90 12.76 -8.86
C GLN A 376 -34.54 12.07 -7.65
N ASN A 377 -33.83 12.09 -6.51
CA ASN A 377 -34.25 11.47 -5.26
C ASN A 377 -34.45 9.95 -5.33
N ASP A 378 -33.80 9.25 -6.27
CA ASP A 378 -33.77 7.80 -6.27
C ASP A 378 -33.11 7.28 -4.97
N PRO A 379 -33.82 6.48 -4.16
CA PRO A 379 -33.32 6.07 -2.85
C PRO A 379 -32.24 4.97 -2.92
N VAL A 380 -32.09 4.29 -4.05
CA VAL A 380 -31.02 3.31 -4.30
C VAL A 380 -29.73 4.03 -4.68
N TRP A 381 -29.82 5.20 -5.34
CA TRP A 381 -28.65 6.03 -5.63
C TRP A 381 -27.91 6.51 -4.37
N GLU A 382 -28.62 6.67 -3.25
CA GLU A 382 -27.99 7.02 -1.97
C GLU A 382 -26.93 5.99 -1.54
N LEU A 383 -27.09 4.72 -1.92
CA LEU A 383 -26.06 3.70 -1.69
C LEU A 383 -24.73 4.06 -2.39
N TYR A 384 -24.80 4.54 -3.65
CA TYR A 384 -23.62 5.02 -4.37
C TYR A 384 -23.01 6.25 -3.70
N ILE A 385 -23.84 7.19 -3.24
CA ILE A 385 -23.40 8.41 -2.56
C ILE A 385 -22.66 8.05 -1.25
N LEU A 386 -23.22 7.17 -0.42
CA LEU A 386 -22.56 6.70 0.80
C LEU A 386 -21.26 5.94 0.49
N MET A 387 -21.25 5.06 -0.51
CA MET A 387 -20.02 4.39 -0.96
C MET A 387 -18.96 5.41 -1.39
N ARG A 388 -19.35 6.50 -2.07
CA ARG A 388 -18.43 7.59 -2.46
C ARG A 388 -17.88 8.36 -1.25
N LYS A 389 -18.73 8.69 -0.28
CA LYS A 389 -18.31 9.36 0.97
C LYS A 389 -17.33 8.50 1.77
N ILE A 390 -17.61 7.20 1.90
CA ILE A 390 -16.69 6.23 2.52
C ILE A 390 -15.38 6.20 1.74
N PHE A 391 -15.44 6.10 0.41
CA PHE A 391 -14.25 6.09 -0.44
C PHE A 391 -13.39 7.33 -0.18
N ASP A 392 -13.98 8.53 -0.20
CA ASP A 392 -13.22 9.78 -0.07
C ASP A 392 -12.52 9.89 1.29
N LEU A 393 -13.15 9.41 2.38
CA LEU A 393 -12.50 9.30 3.69
C LEU A 393 -11.35 8.29 3.69
N LEU A 394 -11.57 7.09 3.13
CA LEU A 394 -10.57 6.01 3.14
C LEU A 394 -9.35 6.31 2.29
N ILE A 395 -9.51 6.96 1.14
CA ILE A 395 -8.40 7.27 0.23
C ILE A 395 -7.70 8.59 0.58
N SER A 396 -8.19 9.33 1.57
CA SER A 396 -7.57 10.59 1.96
C SER A 396 -6.22 10.35 2.63
N THR A 397 -5.21 11.12 2.23
CA THR A 397 -3.87 11.11 2.84
C THR A 397 -3.81 11.91 4.14
N SER A 398 -4.90 12.58 4.51
CA SER A 398 -5.02 13.31 5.76
C SER A 398 -6.48 13.47 6.19
N PHE A 399 -6.75 13.54 7.48
CA PHE A 399 -8.10 13.79 7.99
C PHE A 399 -8.09 14.58 9.30
N GLN A 400 -9.20 15.24 9.61
CA GLN A 400 -9.39 15.97 10.86
C GLN A 400 -9.93 15.03 11.95
N LYS A 401 -9.73 15.42 13.23
CA LYS A 401 -10.40 14.75 14.35
C LYS A 401 -11.93 14.69 14.12
N GLY A 402 -12.53 13.54 14.39
CA GLY A 402 -13.97 13.27 14.15
C GLY A 402 -14.31 12.64 12.80
N CYS A 403 -13.36 12.61 11.83
CA CYS A 403 -13.58 11.88 10.58
C CYS A 403 -13.74 10.36 10.79
N SER A 404 -13.18 9.79 11.86
CA SER A 404 -13.38 8.39 12.24
C SER A 404 -14.85 8.11 12.60
N ASP A 405 -15.46 8.96 13.43
CA ASP A 405 -16.89 8.84 13.80
C ASP A 405 -17.81 8.98 12.57
N LEU A 406 -17.44 9.88 11.65
CA LEU A 406 -18.15 10.05 10.39
C LEU A 406 -18.07 8.79 9.52
N LEU A 407 -16.88 8.19 9.43
CA LEU A 407 -16.70 6.92 8.70
C LEU A 407 -17.55 5.81 9.32
N GLN A 408 -17.61 5.69 10.64
CA GLN A 408 -18.45 4.69 11.33
C GLN A 408 -19.91 4.86 10.92
N THR A 409 -20.41 6.09 10.95
CA THR A 409 -21.80 6.44 10.58
C THR A 409 -22.08 6.07 9.12
N PHE A 410 -21.24 6.53 8.18
CA PHE A 410 -21.43 6.23 6.76
C PHE A 410 -21.37 4.74 6.45
N VAL A 411 -20.45 3.98 7.07
CA VAL A 411 -20.37 2.53 6.87
C VAL A 411 -21.64 1.84 7.37
N ALA A 412 -22.19 2.28 8.52
CA ALA A 412 -23.40 1.68 9.07
C ALA A 412 -24.63 1.95 8.20
N GLU A 413 -24.86 3.20 7.81
CA GLU A 413 -25.94 3.61 6.91
C GLU A 413 -25.81 2.89 5.55
N HIS A 414 -24.60 2.80 5.02
CA HIS A 414 -24.30 2.09 3.78
C HIS A 414 -24.71 0.62 3.86
N ASN A 415 -24.29 -0.08 4.92
CA ASN A 415 -24.61 -1.50 5.12
C ASN A 415 -26.12 -1.72 5.28
N GLU A 416 -26.82 -0.82 5.97
CA GLU A 416 -28.28 -0.86 6.09
C GLU A 416 -28.97 -0.70 4.73
N LEU A 417 -28.57 0.30 3.93
CA LEU A 417 -29.13 0.50 2.58
C LEU A 417 -28.82 -0.68 1.66
N TYR A 418 -27.61 -1.24 1.72
CA TYR A 418 -27.24 -2.41 0.94
C TYR A 418 -28.14 -3.60 1.28
N LEU A 419 -28.33 -3.91 2.57
CA LEU A 419 -29.23 -4.98 3.02
C LEU A 419 -30.66 -4.74 2.56
N LYS A 420 -31.16 -3.52 2.72
CA LYS A 420 -32.53 -3.11 2.38
C LYS A 420 -32.82 -3.28 0.90
N TYR A 421 -31.96 -2.75 0.02
CA TYR A 421 -32.23 -2.71 -1.42
C TYR A 421 -31.77 -3.96 -2.17
N SER A 422 -30.61 -4.52 -1.83
CA SER A 422 -30.13 -5.74 -2.48
C SER A 422 -30.89 -6.99 -2.06
N LYS A 423 -31.59 -6.95 -0.91
CA LYS A 423 -32.23 -8.11 -0.26
C LYS A 423 -31.28 -9.30 -0.08
N SER A 424 -29.98 -9.02 -0.03
CA SER A 424 -28.91 -10.02 0.09
C SER A 424 -28.27 -9.96 1.48
N HIS A 425 -27.24 -10.78 1.69
CA HIS A 425 -26.45 -10.78 2.91
C HIS A 425 -25.12 -10.06 2.69
N LEU A 426 -24.63 -9.41 3.75
CA LEU A 426 -23.31 -8.81 3.78
C LEU A 426 -22.24 -9.91 3.68
N LYS A 427 -21.24 -9.69 2.83
CA LYS A 427 -20.03 -10.52 2.76
C LYS A 427 -19.06 -10.13 3.89
N PRO A 428 -18.10 -10.99 4.28
CA PRO A 428 -17.15 -10.67 5.36
C PRO A 428 -16.43 -9.33 5.21
N LYS A 429 -16.16 -8.90 3.98
CA LYS A 429 -15.50 -7.61 3.69
C LYS A 429 -16.29 -6.38 4.20
N PHE A 430 -17.63 -6.42 4.16
CA PHE A 430 -18.46 -5.36 4.75
C PHE A 430 -18.31 -5.27 6.26
N HIS A 431 -18.13 -6.42 6.93
CA HIS A 431 -17.88 -6.44 8.37
C HIS A 431 -16.50 -5.89 8.73
N TYR A 432 -15.46 -6.13 7.92
CA TYR A 432 -14.14 -5.56 8.21
C TYR A 432 -14.16 -4.04 8.21
N LEU A 433 -14.94 -3.40 7.33
CA LEU A 433 -15.13 -1.95 7.32
C LEU A 433 -15.72 -1.39 8.63
N LEU A 434 -16.49 -2.19 9.37
CA LEU A 434 -17.03 -1.76 10.68
C LEU A 434 -15.93 -1.42 11.68
N HIS A 435 -14.71 -1.92 11.47
CA HIS A 435 -13.57 -1.64 12.36
C HIS A 435 -12.71 -0.47 11.86
N TYR A 436 -12.89 0.01 10.63
CA TYR A 436 -11.97 0.97 10.02
C TYR A 436 -11.94 2.33 10.72
N HIS A 437 -13.05 2.76 11.32
CA HIS A 437 -13.07 3.99 12.12
C HIS A 437 -12.04 3.93 13.27
N SER A 438 -12.03 2.84 14.04
CA SER A 438 -11.06 2.66 15.13
C SER A 438 -9.62 2.54 14.60
N MET A 439 -9.44 1.98 13.40
CA MET A 439 -8.13 1.86 12.77
C MET A 439 -7.58 3.21 12.32
N MET A 440 -8.44 4.16 11.91
CA MET A 440 -8.01 5.53 11.63
C MET A 440 -7.42 6.18 12.89
N ASP A 441 -8.06 6.02 14.05
CA ASP A 441 -7.56 6.59 15.30
C ASP A 441 -6.28 5.89 15.79
N LYS A 442 -6.16 4.57 15.55
CA LYS A 442 -4.97 3.79 15.90
C LYS A 442 -3.76 4.11 15.02
N PHE A 443 -3.97 4.25 13.72
CA PHE A 443 -2.89 4.20 12.72
C PHE A 443 -2.79 5.44 11.82
N GLY A 444 -3.68 6.43 11.97
CA GLY A 444 -3.73 7.58 11.07
C GLY A 444 -4.31 7.22 9.69
N PRO A 445 -3.94 7.96 8.62
CA PRO A 445 -4.51 7.78 7.28
C PRO A 445 -4.31 6.37 6.71
N LEU A 446 -5.40 5.62 6.55
CA LEU A 446 -5.36 4.20 6.20
C LEU A 446 -4.85 3.93 4.78
N ILE A 447 -4.96 4.90 3.86
CA ILE A 447 -4.40 4.80 2.50
C ILE A 447 -2.88 4.58 2.52
N LEU A 448 -2.20 4.98 3.59
CA LEU A 448 -0.75 4.78 3.76
C LEU A 448 -0.39 3.34 4.16
N LEU A 449 -1.39 2.50 4.46
CA LEU A 449 -1.22 1.11 4.92
C LEU A 449 -1.58 0.06 3.85
N TRP A 450 -2.18 0.49 2.73
CA TRP A 450 -2.74 -0.43 1.73
C TRP A 450 -1.68 -1.25 0.97
N SER A 451 -2.12 -2.34 0.34
CA SER A 451 -1.21 -3.33 -0.26
C SER A 451 -0.65 -2.98 -1.64
N MET A 452 -1.14 -1.91 -2.29
CA MET A 452 -0.91 -1.66 -3.72
C MET A 452 0.58 -1.57 -4.11
N GLY A 453 1.40 -0.90 -3.29
CA GLY A 453 2.84 -0.78 -3.52
C GLY A 453 3.57 -2.13 -3.42
N PHE A 454 3.15 -2.98 -2.49
CA PHE A 454 3.75 -4.30 -2.27
C PHE A 454 3.40 -5.28 -3.40
N GLU A 455 2.16 -5.25 -3.90
CA GLU A 455 1.78 -6.04 -5.08
C GLU A 455 2.55 -5.64 -6.33
N ALA A 456 2.75 -4.33 -6.53
CA ALA A 456 3.58 -3.82 -7.61
C ALA A 456 5.05 -4.28 -7.47
N LYS A 457 5.56 -4.38 -6.23
CA LYS A 457 6.90 -4.93 -5.94
C LYS A 457 7.00 -6.41 -6.33
N HIS A 458 5.96 -7.22 -6.10
CA HIS A 458 5.94 -8.63 -6.53
C HIS A 458 6.08 -8.79 -8.05
N ARG A 459 5.54 -7.87 -8.85
CA ARG A 459 5.66 -7.91 -10.33
C ARG A 459 7.12 -7.99 -10.78
N MET A 460 8.03 -7.30 -10.09
CA MET A 460 9.46 -7.34 -10.39
C MET A 460 10.03 -8.76 -10.18
N SER A 461 9.65 -9.43 -9.09
CA SER A 461 10.01 -10.83 -8.82
C SER A 461 9.41 -11.77 -9.86
N LYS A 462 8.12 -11.61 -10.22
CA LYS A 462 7.44 -12.45 -11.22
C LYS A 462 8.12 -12.37 -12.59
N ILE A 463 8.48 -11.17 -13.05
CA ILE A 463 9.22 -10.98 -14.31
C ILE A 463 10.59 -11.67 -14.23
N ALA A 464 11.34 -11.43 -13.14
CA ALA A 464 12.65 -12.04 -12.97
C ALA A 464 12.59 -13.58 -12.95
N ALA A 465 11.60 -14.16 -12.28
CA ALA A 465 11.40 -15.60 -12.23
C ALA A 465 11.02 -16.20 -13.59
N ASN A 466 10.14 -15.54 -14.35
CA ASN A 466 9.75 -15.98 -15.69
C ASN A 466 10.92 -15.94 -16.70
N THR A 467 11.85 -14.99 -16.54
CA THR A 467 13.05 -14.88 -17.39
C THR A 467 14.18 -15.83 -16.99
N SER A 468 14.14 -16.41 -15.79
CA SER A 468 15.18 -17.32 -15.31
C SER A 468 14.99 -18.72 -15.91
N SER A 469 16.03 -19.24 -16.58
CA SER A 469 16.06 -20.60 -17.12
C SER A 469 16.29 -21.67 -16.04
N SER A 470 16.76 -21.29 -14.85
CA SER A 470 16.97 -22.18 -13.70
C SER A 470 16.02 -21.84 -12.56
N ARG A 471 15.36 -22.87 -12.01
CA ARG A 471 14.49 -22.78 -10.83
C ARG A 471 15.04 -23.55 -9.62
N ARG A 472 16.31 -23.95 -9.65
CA ARG A 472 16.91 -24.81 -8.60
C ARG A 472 16.85 -24.15 -7.21
N ASN A 473 17.14 -22.85 -7.12
CA ASN A 473 16.92 -22.04 -5.93
C ASN A 473 16.39 -20.66 -6.36
N ILE A 474 15.08 -20.59 -6.58
CA ILE A 474 14.43 -19.37 -7.06
C ILE A 474 14.46 -18.26 -6.00
N CYS A 475 14.32 -18.59 -4.72
CA CYS A 475 14.41 -17.63 -3.62
C CYS A 475 15.76 -16.90 -3.64
N LYS A 476 16.87 -17.64 -3.69
CA LYS A 476 18.23 -17.06 -3.78
C LYS A 476 18.39 -16.16 -5.00
N THR A 477 17.92 -16.63 -6.16
CA THR A 477 18.01 -15.86 -7.41
C THR A 477 17.26 -14.53 -7.31
N LEU A 478 16.04 -14.54 -6.77
CA LEU A 478 15.23 -13.34 -6.60
C LEU A 478 15.81 -12.41 -5.52
N ALA A 479 16.27 -12.95 -4.39
CA ALA A 479 16.89 -12.17 -3.31
C ALA A 479 18.15 -11.45 -3.82
N ILE A 480 19.02 -12.12 -4.57
CA ILE A 480 20.21 -11.50 -5.19
C ILE A 480 19.79 -10.37 -6.13
N ARG A 481 18.76 -10.56 -6.95
CA ARG A 481 18.29 -9.52 -7.88
C ARG A 481 17.72 -8.30 -7.15
N HIS A 482 16.96 -8.48 -6.07
CA HIS A 482 16.50 -7.37 -5.22
C HIS A 482 17.70 -6.60 -4.64
N GLN A 483 18.72 -7.30 -4.14
CA GLN A 483 19.90 -6.65 -3.57
C GLN A 483 20.79 -5.97 -4.61
N LEU A 484 20.86 -6.47 -5.83
CA LEU A 484 21.57 -5.79 -6.92
C LEU A 484 20.88 -4.50 -7.35
N GLN A 485 19.55 -4.44 -7.33
CA GLN A 485 18.80 -3.20 -7.59
C GLN A 485 19.03 -2.17 -6.49
N LEU A 486 19.05 -2.62 -5.24
CA LEU A 486 19.34 -1.74 -4.09
C LEU A 486 20.79 -1.24 -4.12
N ASN A 487 21.75 -2.10 -4.49
CA ASN A 487 23.16 -1.74 -4.67
C ASN A 487 23.36 -0.63 -5.71
N GLU A 488 22.54 -0.57 -6.77
CA GLU A 488 22.59 0.54 -7.74
C GLU A 488 22.33 1.91 -7.06
N ILE A 489 21.38 1.94 -6.12
CA ILE A 489 21.05 3.15 -5.35
C ILE A 489 22.21 3.52 -4.43
N PHE A 490 22.79 2.53 -3.75
CA PHE A 490 23.92 2.76 -2.85
C PHE A 490 25.18 3.23 -3.59
N ILE A 491 25.44 2.74 -4.81
CA ILE A 491 26.52 3.25 -5.67
C ILE A 491 26.26 4.71 -6.08
N LYS A 492 25.01 5.06 -6.40
CA LYS A 492 24.64 6.43 -6.76
C LYS A 492 24.71 7.41 -5.58
N GLY A 493 24.65 6.92 -4.34
CA GLY A 493 24.71 7.74 -3.12
C GLY A 493 23.49 8.66 -2.91
N SER A 494 22.43 8.52 -3.72
CA SER A 494 21.17 9.28 -3.62
C SER A 494 20.01 8.52 -4.25
N LEU A 495 18.77 8.90 -3.92
CA LEU A 495 17.56 8.31 -4.52
C LEU A 495 17.25 8.81 -5.95
N GLY A 496 18.05 9.76 -6.47
CA GLY A 496 17.84 10.41 -7.76
C GLY A 496 17.33 11.85 -7.62
N ASP A 497 17.13 12.53 -8.76
CA ASP A 497 16.56 13.87 -8.77
C ASP A 497 15.05 13.84 -8.45
N GLU A 498 14.60 14.78 -7.63
CA GLU A 498 13.17 14.95 -7.32
C GLU A 498 12.39 15.58 -8.48
N ILE A 499 13.09 16.17 -9.46
CA ILE A 499 12.48 16.91 -10.56
C ILE A 499 13.01 16.36 -11.88
N GLU A 500 12.09 15.96 -12.76
CA GLU A 500 12.39 15.53 -14.13
C GLU A 500 11.75 16.48 -15.13
N PHE A 501 12.48 16.80 -16.19
CA PHE A 501 12.05 17.77 -17.20
C PHE A 501 11.76 17.10 -18.53
N GLY A 502 10.75 17.61 -19.23
CA GLY A 502 10.60 17.35 -20.66
C GLY A 502 11.68 18.02 -21.51
N PRO A 503 11.62 17.85 -22.84
CA PRO A 503 12.49 18.59 -23.75
C PRO A 503 12.24 20.09 -23.60
N SER A 504 13.31 20.87 -23.44
CA SER A 504 13.22 22.33 -23.31
C SER A 504 12.62 22.95 -24.57
N ILE A 505 11.74 23.93 -24.39
CA ILE A 505 11.14 24.70 -25.47
C ILE A 505 11.79 26.09 -25.50
N GLU A 506 12.20 26.52 -26.69
CA GLU A 506 12.70 27.87 -26.90
C GLU A 506 11.62 28.91 -26.62
N ILE A 507 12.00 29.96 -25.90
CA ILE A 507 11.12 31.05 -25.52
C ILE A 507 11.42 32.26 -26.41
N ASN A 508 10.44 32.69 -27.19
CA ASN A 508 10.47 33.99 -27.84
C ASN A 508 10.11 35.09 -26.81
N ASN A 509 10.79 36.23 -26.84
CA ASN A 509 10.52 37.40 -25.97
C ASN A 509 10.62 37.13 -24.45
N VAL A 510 11.71 36.47 -24.02
CA VAL A 510 12.00 36.13 -22.61
C VAL A 510 11.79 37.31 -21.64
N ILE A 511 12.21 38.52 -22.02
CA ILE A 511 12.13 39.72 -21.17
C ILE A 511 10.67 40.07 -20.83
N SER A 512 9.75 39.98 -21.80
CA SER A 512 8.32 40.29 -21.56
C SER A 512 7.71 39.30 -20.57
N ILE A 513 8.01 38.01 -20.74
CA ILE A 513 7.51 36.95 -19.86
C ILE A 513 8.08 37.10 -18.46
N ILE A 514 9.37 37.44 -18.32
CA ILE A 514 9.97 37.71 -17.01
C ILE A 514 9.29 38.92 -16.34
N ASN A 515 8.99 39.98 -17.09
CA ASN A 515 8.29 41.16 -16.55
C ASN A 515 6.88 40.80 -16.06
N GLU A 516 6.13 39.99 -16.82
CA GLU A 516 4.81 39.49 -16.39
C GLU A 516 4.90 38.66 -15.12
N ILE A 517 5.85 37.71 -15.05
CA ILE A 517 6.00 36.88 -13.85
C ILE A 517 6.41 37.74 -12.65
N ASN A 518 7.29 38.74 -12.84
CA ASN A 518 7.74 39.66 -11.80
C ASN A 518 6.64 40.52 -11.19
N GLN A 519 5.48 40.66 -11.85
CA GLN A 519 4.30 41.30 -11.26
C GLN A 519 3.72 40.48 -10.09
N TYR A 520 3.93 39.15 -10.10
CA TYR A 520 3.36 38.23 -9.12
C TYR A 520 4.42 37.61 -8.20
N ILE A 521 5.58 37.26 -8.74
CA ILE A 521 6.67 36.59 -8.03
C ILE A 521 7.98 37.24 -8.45
N LYS A 522 8.71 37.85 -7.51
CA LYS A 522 10.03 38.41 -7.80
C LYS A 522 11.02 37.31 -8.16
N ILE A 523 11.50 37.32 -9.40
CA ILE A 523 12.53 36.43 -9.92
C ILE A 523 13.74 37.26 -10.33
N ASN A 524 14.94 36.72 -10.09
CA ASN A 524 16.18 37.41 -10.43
C ASN A 524 16.37 37.47 -11.96
N LEU A 525 16.48 38.69 -12.51
CA LEU A 525 16.51 39.00 -13.96
C LEU A 525 17.75 38.46 -14.71
N THR A 526 18.78 37.99 -13.99
CA THR A 526 20.06 37.55 -14.54
C THR A 526 20.10 36.08 -14.98
N LYS A 527 18.96 35.36 -14.93
CA LYS A 527 18.90 33.89 -15.05
C LYS A 527 18.05 33.43 -16.25
N SER A 528 18.46 32.33 -16.90
CA SER A 528 17.78 31.72 -18.05
C SER A 528 16.44 31.10 -17.64
N LEU A 529 15.34 31.71 -18.09
CA LEU A 529 14.01 31.13 -18.01
C LEU A 529 13.88 30.05 -19.08
N VAL A 530 13.50 28.84 -18.70
CA VAL A 530 13.27 27.74 -19.66
C VAL A 530 11.83 27.27 -19.57
N LYS A 531 11.19 27.07 -20.72
CA LYS A 531 9.82 26.58 -20.82
C LYS A 531 9.84 25.08 -21.02
N TYR A 532 8.93 24.37 -20.36
CA TYR A 532 8.80 22.93 -20.49
C TYR A 532 7.37 22.53 -20.88
N PRO A 533 7.20 21.52 -21.74
CA PRO A 533 5.87 20.98 -22.08
C PRO A 533 5.28 20.17 -20.95
N TRP A 534 6.14 19.61 -20.09
CA TRP A 534 5.76 18.90 -18.89
C TRP A 534 6.94 18.88 -17.91
N ILE A 535 6.62 18.72 -16.64
CA ILE A 535 7.58 18.53 -15.55
C ILE A 535 7.06 17.46 -14.61
N THR A 536 7.94 16.63 -14.08
CA THR A 536 7.60 15.71 -12.98
C THR A 536 8.22 16.26 -11.71
N VAL A 537 7.43 16.48 -10.66
CA VAL A 537 7.91 16.91 -9.34
C VAL A 537 7.52 15.85 -8.34
N LYS A 538 8.51 15.23 -7.68
CA LYS A 538 8.30 14.21 -6.65
C LYS A 538 7.40 13.07 -7.11
N GLY A 539 7.52 12.69 -8.39
CA GLY A 539 6.74 11.64 -9.05
C GLY A 539 5.41 12.09 -9.68
N THR A 540 4.94 13.31 -9.39
CA THR A 540 3.71 13.84 -10.00
C THR A 540 4.02 14.60 -11.27
N LYS A 541 3.42 14.19 -12.39
CA LYS A 541 3.58 14.84 -13.68
C LYS A 541 2.57 15.98 -13.85
N TYR A 542 3.08 17.14 -14.25
CA TYR A 542 2.31 18.34 -14.58
C TYR A 542 2.51 18.71 -16.04
N GLN A 543 1.45 19.11 -16.72
CA GLN A 543 1.46 19.56 -18.11
C GLN A 543 0.35 20.61 -18.34
N PRO A 544 0.44 21.45 -19.39
CA PRO A 544 -0.64 22.34 -19.77
C PRO A 544 -1.99 21.63 -19.89
N LYS A 545 -3.08 22.36 -19.63
CA LYS A 545 -4.46 21.90 -19.52
C LYS A 545 -4.81 21.06 -18.29
N MET A 546 -3.87 20.77 -17.40
CA MET A 546 -4.22 20.23 -16.09
C MET A 546 -4.79 21.33 -15.19
N VAL A 547 -5.69 20.95 -14.30
CA VAL A 547 -6.28 21.84 -13.30
C VAL A 547 -5.58 21.61 -11.96
N LEU A 548 -5.12 22.69 -11.35
CA LEU A 548 -4.56 22.72 -10.00
C LEU A 548 -5.57 23.29 -9.03
N THR A 549 -5.66 22.70 -7.83
CA THR A 549 -6.31 23.36 -6.70
C THR A 549 -5.35 24.43 -6.18
N LEU A 550 -5.75 25.69 -6.31
CA LEU A 550 -4.95 26.84 -5.86
C LEU A 550 -5.24 27.17 -4.41
N ASP A 551 -6.50 27.05 -3.99
CA ASP A 551 -6.95 27.39 -2.64
C ASP A 551 -8.25 26.69 -2.26
N ILE A 552 -8.43 26.41 -0.98
CA ILE A 552 -9.66 25.86 -0.40
C ILE A 552 -9.93 26.67 0.87
N TYR A 553 -10.80 27.68 0.79
CA TYR A 553 -11.19 28.47 1.96
C TYR A 553 -12.45 27.88 2.57
N GLU A 554 -12.49 27.67 3.89
CA GLU A 554 -13.64 27.10 4.61
C GLU A 554 -14.98 27.79 4.32
N ASN A 555 -14.97 29.08 3.95
CA ASN A 555 -16.16 29.88 3.71
C ASN A 555 -16.37 30.30 2.23
N ASN A 556 -15.53 29.85 1.30
CA ASN A 556 -15.68 30.17 -0.12
C ASN A 556 -15.55 28.91 -0.98
N TYR A 557 -16.02 28.99 -2.22
CA TYR A 557 -15.73 27.95 -3.19
C TYR A 557 -14.21 27.75 -3.38
N PRO A 558 -13.75 26.50 -3.55
CA PRO A 558 -12.36 26.22 -3.86
C PRO A 558 -11.96 26.93 -5.16
N LYS A 559 -10.72 27.43 -5.20
CA LYS A 559 -10.15 28.13 -6.35
C LYS A 559 -9.32 27.16 -7.16
N PHE A 560 -9.56 27.12 -8.46
CA PHE A 560 -8.84 26.25 -9.38
C PHE A 560 -8.08 27.07 -10.43
N GLY A 561 -6.96 26.52 -10.91
CA GLY A 561 -6.12 27.12 -11.94
C GLY A 561 -5.82 26.15 -13.06
N LEU A 562 -6.16 26.50 -14.29
CA LEU A 562 -5.80 25.74 -15.48
C LEU A 562 -4.37 26.09 -15.91
N ILE A 563 -3.46 25.12 -15.93
CA ILE A 563 -2.07 25.33 -16.33
C ILE A 563 -2.02 25.69 -17.81
N ASN A 564 -1.47 26.87 -18.13
CA ASN A 564 -1.20 27.31 -19.50
C ASN A 564 0.25 27.05 -19.88
N ASN A 565 1.18 27.46 -19.02
CA ASN A 565 2.62 27.32 -19.26
C ASN A 565 3.36 26.89 -17.98
N ILE A 566 4.48 26.21 -18.18
CA ILE A 566 5.38 25.77 -17.11
C ILE A 566 6.76 26.34 -17.39
N PHE A 567 7.29 27.09 -16.44
CA PHE A 567 8.62 27.69 -16.53
C PHE A 567 9.50 27.25 -15.37
N VAL A 568 10.81 27.21 -15.61
CA VAL A 568 11.82 26.92 -14.60
C VAL A 568 12.87 28.02 -14.65
N CYS A 569 13.22 28.56 -13.48
CA CYS A 569 14.33 29.49 -13.30
C CYS A 569 15.50 28.77 -12.62
N ASN A 570 16.75 29.20 -12.91
CA ASN A 570 18.07 28.59 -12.63
C ASN A 570 18.35 28.02 -11.22
N ASP A 571 17.38 27.97 -10.30
CA ASP A 571 17.46 27.37 -8.96
C ASP A 571 16.43 26.24 -8.74
N LYS A 572 15.99 25.56 -9.82
CA LYS A 572 14.88 24.58 -9.81
C LYS A 572 13.55 25.15 -9.29
N GLN A 573 13.38 26.49 -9.28
CA GLN A 573 12.10 27.10 -8.96
C GLN A 573 11.14 26.89 -10.14
N ILE A 574 10.04 26.19 -9.87
CA ILE A 574 9.03 25.83 -10.86
C ILE A 574 7.88 26.84 -10.77
N ILE A 575 7.49 27.40 -11.90
CA ILE A 575 6.44 28.40 -12.01
C ILE A 575 5.36 27.84 -12.93
N PHE A 576 4.15 27.68 -12.38
CA PHE A 576 2.96 27.35 -13.15
C PHE A 576 2.23 28.65 -13.47
N GLN A 577 2.19 29.03 -14.75
CA GLN A 577 1.32 30.11 -15.20
C GLN A 577 -0.06 29.54 -15.47
N CYS A 578 -1.04 29.95 -14.67
CA CYS A 578 -2.40 29.39 -14.71
C CYS A 578 -3.44 30.45 -15.09
N ALA A 579 -4.48 30.04 -15.80
CA ALA A 579 -5.74 30.79 -15.87
C ALA A 579 -6.63 30.38 -14.69
N GLN A 580 -7.04 31.35 -13.87
CA GLN A 580 -7.95 31.07 -12.75
C GLN A 580 -9.34 30.71 -13.30
N LEU A 581 -9.90 29.61 -12.79
CA LEU A 581 -11.25 29.15 -13.10
C LEU A 581 -12.25 29.72 -12.09
N ASN A 582 -13.47 29.98 -12.53
CA ASN A 582 -14.57 30.40 -11.67
C ASN A 582 -15.38 29.18 -11.23
N THR A 583 -15.48 28.95 -9.92
CA THR A 583 -16.26 27.84 -9.35
C THR A 583 -17.71 28.28 -9.19
N THR A 584 -18.60 27.74 -10.02
CA THR A 584 -20.02 28.10 -10.04
C THR A 584 -20.86 27.32 -9.04
N VAL A 585 -20.50 26.05 -8.81
CA VAL A 585 -21.13 25.13 -7.87
C VAL A 585 -20.05 24.20 -7.34
N PHE A 586 -20.11 23.87 -6.05
CA PHE A 586 -19.34 22.80 -5.43
C PHE A 586 -20.32 22.06 -4.52
N ASN A 587 -20.59 20.80 -4.84
CA ASN A 587 -21.42 19.92 -4.03
C ASN A 587 -20.50 18.79 -3.57
N GLU A 588 -20.29 18.69 -2.26
CA GLU A 588 -19.40 17.70 -1.63
C GLU A 588 -19.94 16.28 -1.69
#